data_AF-A0A934ALD5-F1
#
_entry.id   AF-A0A934ALD5-F1
#
_cell.length_a   1.000
_cell.length_b   1.000
_cell.length_c   1.000
_cell.angle_alpha   90.00
_cell.angle_beta   90.00
_cell.angle_gamma   90.00
#
_symmetry.space_group_name_H-M   'P 1'
#
loop_
_entity.id
_entity.type
_entity.pdbx_description
1 polymer ?
#
loop_
_entity_poly.entity_id
_entity_poly.type
_entity_poly.pdbx_seq_one_letter_code
_entity_poly.pdbx_strand_id
1 'polypeptide(L)'
;MNEEAPASLRRTEVAVRLLWLTPLSAAAGFHAYQLLGYILRFPETAAANAGRTGLELAFLAGLLWWVVGSWRKTVAAAKGELPLSAAWVYGRAVLAAGLAAGLVFFVLPRAREVQLLHGEAQNRDGLRLLRKSLVQHHVVEGRPADDPRLLVKDARYGLPKLPTLWDAWGAGFPHPPSSDVTIRYKVEFEDTGKWTYVSPTAKESAGALYVDCTHTDSIGTAWTAY
;
A
#
# COMPACT_ATOMS: atom_id res chain seq x y z
N MET A 1 56.76 -8.01 6.69
CA MET A 1 56.53 -6.78 5.89
C MET A 1 55.12 -6.88 5.34
N ASN A 2 54.22 -5.97 5.73
CA ASN A 2 52.91 -5.87 5.09
C ASN A 2 53.08 -5.01 3.85
N GLU A 3 53.04 -5.61 2.67
CA GLU A 3 52.95 -4.86 1.42
C GLU A 3 51.64 -4.08 1.41
N GLU A 4 51.72 -2.75 1.44
CA GLU A 4 50.55 -1.91 1.28
C GLU A 4 49.92 -2.14 -0.10
N ALA A 5 48.62 -2.46 -0.12
CA ALA A 5 47.91 -2.61 -1.38
C ALA A 5 48.00 -1.30 -2.20
N PRO A 6 48.27 -1.40 -3.53
CA PRO A 6 48.29 -0.27 -4.44
C PRO A 6 47.06 0.63 -4.26
N ALA A 7 47.25 1.95 -4.33
CA ALA A 7 46.16 2.93 -4.19
C ALA A 7 44.99 2.69 -5.17
N SER A 8 45.27 2.08 -6.33
CA SER A 8 44.25 1.66 -7.31
C SER A 8 43.33 0.56 -6.80
N LEU A 9 43.86 -0.46 -6.12
CA LEU A 9 43.07 -1.56 -5.54
C LEU A 9 42.10 -1.04 -4.47
N ARG A 10 42.55 -0.10 -3.62
CA ARG A 10 41.70 0.55 -2.61
C ARG A 10 40.52 1.29 -3.23
N ARG A 11 40.72 1.99 -4.36
CA ARG A 11 39.64 2.68 -5.08
C ARG A 11 38.60 1.70 -5.64
N THR A 12 39.06 0.58 -6.20
CA THR A 12 38.18 -0.46 -6.74
C THR A 12 37.31 -1.09 -5.64
N GLU A 13 37.89 -1.41 -4.49
CA GLU A 13 37.15 -2.00 -3.36
C GLU A 13 36.08 -1.07 -2.80
N VAL A 14 36.39 0.22 -2.66
CA VAL A 14 35.41 1.23 -2.26
C VAL A 14 34.30 1.34 -3.30
N ALA A 15 34.63 1.38 -4.59
CA ALA A 15 33.64 1.45 -5.67
C ALA A 15 32.70 0.23 -5.67
N VAL A 16 33.23 -0.99 -5.52
CA VAL A 16 32.43 -2.21 -5.40
C VAL A 16 31.48 -2.14 -4.20
N ARG A 17 31.92 -1.59 -3.07
CA ARG A 17 31.05 -1.41 -1.89
C ARG A 17 29.92 -0.43 -2.15
N LEU A 18 30.22 0.70 -2.78
CA LEU A 18 29.19 1.69 -3.12
C LEU A 18 28.13 1.10 -4.06
N LEU A 19 28.53 0.20 -4.98
CA LEU A 19 27.64 -0.45 -5.93
C LEU A 19 26.50 -1.23 -5.25
N TRP A 20 26.78 -1.94 -4.14
CA TRP A 20 25.75 -2.71 -3.43
C TRP A 20 25.19 -1.98 -2.20
N LEU A 21 26.00 -1.18 -1.51
CA LEU A 21 25.59 -0.52 -0.27
C LEU A 21 24.57 0.59 -0.52
N THR A 22 24.71 1.32 -1.62
CA THR A 22 23.78 2.40 -2.00
C THR A 22 22.36 1.87 -2.28
N PRO A 23 22.14 0.91 -3.21
CA PRO A 23 20.80 0.40 -3.47
C PRO A 23 20.21 -0.33 -2.26
N LEU A 24 21.02 -1.05 -1.48
CA LEU A 24 20.54 -1.71 -0.25
C LEU A 24 20.11 -0.70 0.81
N SER A 25 20.82 0.42 0.95
CA SER A 25 20.43 1.51 1.86
C SER A 25 19.10 2.13 1.43
N ALA A 26 18.92 2.37 0.12
CA ALA A 26 17.67 2.88 -0.43
C ALA A 26 16.50 1.91 -0.19
N ALA A 27 16.72 0.61 -0.41
CA ALA A 27 15.72 -0.43 -0.16
C ALA A 27 15.34 -0.51 1.34
N ALA A 28 16.33 -0.44 2.24
CA ALA A 28 16.08 -0.41 3.69
C ALA A 28 15.28 0.83 4.10
N GLY A 29 15.62 2.00 3.55
CA GLY A 29 14.88 3.25 3.80
C GLY A 29 13.45 3.20 3.29
N PHE A 30 13.23 2.66 2.08
CA PHE A 30 11.89 2.45 1.54
C PHE A 30 11.07 1.45 2.38
N HIS A 31 11.69 0.35 2.83
CA HIS A 31 11.03 -0.59 3.74
C HIS A 31 10.63 0.08 5.06
N ALA A 32 11.52 0.88 5.65
CA ALA A 32 11.23 1.65 6.85
C ALA A 32 10.04 2.60 6.64
N TYR A 33 10.02 3.34 5.53
CA TYR A 33 8.91 4.23 5.18
C TYR A 33 7.57 3.46 5.08
N GLN A 34 7.55 2.32 4.39
CA GLN A 34 6.34 1.51 4.23
C GLN A 34 5.87 0.92 5.57
N LEU A 35 6.78 0.38 6.37
CA LEU A 35 6.46 -0.24 7.65
C LEU A 35 5.95 0.80 8.66
N LEU A 36 6.61 1.95 8.77
CA LEU A 36 6.15 3.05 9.63
C LEU A 36 4.83 3.62 9.13
N GLY A 37 4.68 3.83 7.81
CA GLY A 37 3.44 4.29 7.22
C GLY A 37 2.27 3.34 7.50
N TYR A 38 2.50 2.03 7.41
CA TYR A 38 1.53 1.01 7.78
C TYR A 38 1.13 1.08 9.26
N ILE A 39 2.11 1.13 10.17
CA ILE A 39 1.85 1.21 11.63
C ILE A 39 1.07 2.48 12.00
N LEU A 40 1.44 3.63 11.42
CA LEU A 40 0.85 4.92 11.76
C LEU A 40 -0.54 5.11 11.15
N ARG A 41 -0.79 4.61 9.94
CA ARG A 41 -2.07 4.79 9.23
C ARG A 41 -3.08 3.69 9.55
N PHE A 42 -2.60 2.48 9.90
CA PHE A 42 -3.44 1.31 10.15
C PHE A 42 -3.05 0.63 11.48
N PRO A 43 -3.14 1.35 12.62
CA PRO A 43 -2.65 0.85 13.91
C PRO A 43 -3.40 -0.41 14.38
N GLU A 44 -4.70 -0.52 14.09
CA GLU A 44 -5.52 -1.69 14.43
C GLU A 44 -5.07 -2.93 13.66
N THR A 45 -4.86 -2.81 12.34
CA THR A 45 -4.35 -3.89 11.49
C THR A 45 -2.92 -4.28 11.88
N ALA A 46 -2.09 -3.30 12.24
CA ALA A 46 -0.75 -3.55 12.75
C ALA A 46 -0.77 -4.31 14.08
N ALA A 47 -1.68 -3.97 14.99
CA ALA A 47 -1.87 -4.67 16.26
C ALA A 47 -2.40 -6.10 16.05
N ALA A 48 -3.37 -6.29 15.16
CA ALA A 48 -3.86 -7.62 14.77
C ALA A 48 -2.74 -8.51 14.20
N ASN A 49 -1.75 -7.89 13.53
CA ASN A 49 -0.59 -8.55 12.95
C ASN A 49 0.70 -8.32 13.75
N ALA A 50 0.61 -8.16 15.08
CA ALA A 50 1.74 -7.73 15.91
C ALA A 50 2.97 -8.66 15.78
N GLY A 51 2.79 -9.98 15.71
CA GLY A 51 3.89 -10.94 15.58
C GLY A 51 4.70 -10.73 14.30
N ARG A 52 4.03 -10.61 13.16
CA ARG A 52 4.68 -10.34 11.86
C ARG A 52 5.30 -8.95 11.83
N THR A 53 4.59 -7.93 12.32
CA THR A 53 5.07 -6.55 12.38
C THR A 53 6.33 -6.45 13.24
N GLY A 54 6.38 -7.16 14.36
CA GLY A 54 7.57 -7.24 15.23
C GLY A 54 8.77 -7.90 14.54
N LEU A 55 8.55 -8.99 13.80
CA LEU A 55 9.61 -9.65 13.01
C LEU A 55 10.20 -8.71 11.96
N GLU A 56 9.35 -7.99 11.22
CA GLU A 56 9.78 -7.03 10.20
C GLU A 56 10.56 -5.85 10.82
N LEU A 57 10.12 -5.34 11.97
CA LEU A 57 10.85 -4.31 12.71
C LEU A 57 12.23 -4.80 13.17
N ALA A 58 12.32 -6.02 13.68
CA ALA A 58 13.58 -6.61 14.09
C ALA A 58 14.54 -6.81 12.90
N PHE A 59 14.01 -7.33 11.78
CA PHE A 59 14.78 -7.46 10.54
C PHE A 59 15.30 -6.11 10.03
N LEU A 60 14.42 -5.11 9.97
CA LEU A 60 14.78 -3.75 9.53
C LEU A 60 15.82 -3.12 10.46
N ALA A 61 15.68 -3.25 11.78
CA ALA A 61 16.66 -2.73 12.73
C ALA A 61 18.03 -3.39 12.55
N GLY A 62 18.07 -4.71 12.40
CA GLY A 62 19.30 -5.46 12.10
C GLY A 62 19.94 -5.04 10.78
N LEU A 63 19.13 -4.86 9.73
CA LEU A 63 19.58 -4.39 8.42
C LEU A 63 20.16 -2.97 8.50
N LEU A 64 19.46 -2.03 9.15
CA LEU A 64 19.92 -0.65 9.30
C LEU A 64 21.22 -0.59 10.10
N TRP A 65 21.33 -1.34 11.20
CA TRP A 65 22.57 -1.44 11.97
C TRP A 65 23.73 -1.95 11.10
N TRP A 66 23.48 -2.99 10.30
CA TRP A 66 24.46 -3.56 9.37
C TRP A 66 24.87 -2.58 8.26
N VAL A 67 23.92 -1.85 7.69
CA VAL A 67 24.14 -0.84 6.64
C VAL A 67 24.97 0.32 7.19
N VAL A 68 24.62 0.87 8.35
CA VAL A 68 25.37 1.95 9.01
C VAL A 68 26.79 1.50 9.34
N GLY A 69 26.96 0.30 9.90
CA GLY A 69 28.28 -0.27 10.16
C GLY A 69 29.11 -0.45 8.88
N SER A 70 28.47 -0.84 7.79
CA SER A 70 29.11 -0.99 6.48
C SER A 70 29.50 0.35 5.87
N TRP A 71 28.70 1.41 6.02
CA TRP A 71 29.05 2.77 5.61
C TRP A 71 30.26 3.29 6.38
N ARG A 72 30.27 3.17 7.72
CA ARG A 72 31.41 3.61 8.55
C ARG A 72 32.72 3.00 8.09
N LYS A 73 32.74 1.69 7.83
CA LYS A 73 33.93 0.98 7.30
C LYS A 73 34.30 1.41 5.88
N THR A 74 33.32 1.71 5.02
CA THR A 74 33.57 2.19 3.66
C THR A 74 34.21 3.58 3.69
N VAL A 75 33.72 4.47 4.55
CA VAL A 75 34.27 5.81 4.75
C VAL A 75 35.69 5.75 5.31
N ALA A 76 35.93 4.93 6.34
CA ALA A 76 37.28 4.73 6.88
C ALA A 76 38.25 4.21 5.82
N ALA A 77 37.83 3.23 5.00
CA ALA A 77 38.64 2.72 3.90
C ALA A 77 38.90 3.77 2.81
N ALA A 78 37.90 4.59 2.47
CA ALA A 78 38.05 5.68 1.50
C ALA A 78 39.05 6.76 1.97
N LYS A 79 39.15 6.97 3.28
CA LYS A 79 40.16 7.83 3.92
C LYS A 79 41.54 7.17 4.06
N GLY A 80 41.65 5.88 3.76
CA GLY A 80 42.88 5.11 3.95
C GLY A 80 43.15 4.65 5.39
N GLU A 81 42.18 4.83 6.30
CA GLU A 81 42.30 4.49 7.72
C GLU A 81 42.13 2.98 7.99
N LEU A 82 41.50 2.27 7.06
CA LEU A 82 41.20 0.85 7.21
C LEU A 82 41.54 0.09 5.91
N PRO A 83 42.49 -0.86 5.93
CA PRO A 83 42.68 -1.75 4.79
C PRO A 83 41.47 -2.68 4.67
N LEU A 84 40.95 -2.80 3.46
CA LEU A 84 39.92 -3.79 3.14
C LEU A 84 40.59 -4.98 2.48
N SER A 85 40.20 -6.19 2.89
CA SER A 85 40.59 -7.38 2.16
C SER A 85 39.53 -7.69 1.10
N ALA A 86 39.98 -8.10 -0.08
CA ALA A 86 39.09 -8.52 -1.17
C ALA A 86 38.08 -9.58 -0.69
N ALA A 87 38.52 -10.59 0.06
CA ALA A 87 37.65 -11.63 0.61
C ALA A 87 36.51 -11.04 1.48
N TRP A 88 36.81 -10.02 2.28
CA TRP A 88 35.80 -9.34 3.09
C TRP A 88 34.82 -8.54 2.23
N VAL A 89 35.32 -7.83 1.20
CA VAL A 89 34.49 -7.04 0.28
C VAL A 89 33.51 -7.92 -0.49
N TYR A 90 34.01 -9.00 -1.10
CA TYR A 90 33.18 -9.93 -1.87
C TYR A 90 32.24 -10.75 -0.99
N GLY A 91 32.69 -11.21 0.19
CA GLY A 91 31.82 -11.89 1.15
C GLY A 91 30.65 -11.01 1.60
N ARG A 92 30.89 -9.71 1.79
CA ARG A 92 29.83 -8.74 2.12
C ARG A 92 28.92 -8.44 0.94
N ALA A 93 29.43 -8.44 -0.29
CA ALA A 93 28.60 -8.30 -1.47
C ALA A 93 27.61 -9.47 -1.64
N VAL A 94 28.05 -10.71 -1.38
CA VAL A 94 27.17 -11.89 -1.38
C VAL A 94 26.10 -11.78 -0.29
N LEU A 95 26.50 -11.39 0.94
CA LEU A 95 25.55 -11.14 2.02
C LEU A 95 24.55 -10.03 1.66
N ALA A 96 25.02 -8.93 1.04
CA ALA A 96 24.17 -7.84 0.59
C ALA A 96 23.13 -8.32 -0.44
N ALA A 97 23.51 -9.19 -1.37
CA ALA A 97 22.59 -9.80 -2.32
C ALA A 97 21.54 -10.67 -1.62
N GLY A 98 21.94 -11.46 -0.62
CA GLY A 98 21.01 -12.23 0.21
C GLY A 98 20.03 -11.35 1.00
N LEU A 99 20.52 -10.25 1.58
CA LEU A 99 19.68 -9.27 2.29
C LEU A 99 18.73 -8.53 1.34
N ALA A 100 19.18 -8.20 0.13
CA ALA A 100 18.34 -7.61 -0.90
C ALA A 100 17.24 -8.57 -1.35
N ALA A 101 17.55 -9.86 -1.54
CA ALA A 101 16.55 -10.88 -1.82
C ALA A 101 15.53 -10.99 -0.67
N GLY A 102 16.00 -11.02 0.58
CA GLY A 102 15.12 -10.99 1.76
C GLY A 102 14.20 -9.77 1.81
N LEU A 103 14.73 -8.58 1.49
CA LEU A 103 13.92 -7.36 1.38
C LEU A 103 12.82 -7.50 0.34
N VAL A 104 13.06 -8.11 -0.82
CA VAL A 104 11.99 -8.34 -1.81
C VAL A 104 10.85 -9.17 -1.22
N PHE A 105 11.17 -10.20 -0.42
CA PHE A 105 10.17 -11.02 0.26
C PHE A 105 9.35 -10.26 1.32
N PHE A 106 9.93 -9.28 2.02
CA PHE A 106 9.20 -8.50 3.03
C PHE A 106 8.50 -7.25 2.46
N VAL A 107 9.19 -6.54 1.56
CA VAL A 107 8.74 -5.25 1.02
C VAL A 107 7.58 -5.40 0.05
N LEU A 108 7.65 -6.35 -0.89
CA LEU A 108 6.61 -6.46 -1.92
C LEU A 108 5.24 -6.83 -1.35
N PRO A 109 5.12 -7.85 -0.46
CA PRO A 109 3.82 -8.15 0.15
C PRO A 109 3.28 -6.98 0.97
N ARG A 110 4.14 -6.26 1.71
CA ARG A 110 3.70 -5.11 2.50
C ARG A 110 3.28 -3.94 1.60
N ALA A 111 3.98 -3.67 0.52
CA ALA A 111 3.58 -2.63 -0.43
C ALA A 111 2.19 -2.94 -1.03
N ARG A 112 1.92 -4.21 -1.39
CA ARG A 112 0.60 -4.65 -1.85
C ARG A 112 -0.48 -4.50 -0.77
N GLU A 113 -0.17 -4.88 0.47
CA GLU A 113 -1.08 -4.74 1.61
C GLU A 113 -1.44 -3.27 1.88
N VAL A 114 -0.45 -2.36 1.85
CA VAL A 114 -0.70 -0.92 2.00
C VAL A 114 -1.54 -0.37 0.84
N GLN A 115 -1.28 -0.82 -0.39
CA GLN A 115 -2.09 -0.45 -1.55
C GLN A 115 -3.53 -0.94 -1.44
N LEU A 116 -3.73 -2.18 -0.98
CA LEU A 116 -5.04 -2.76 -0.70
C LEU A 116 -5.78 -1.89 0.32
N LEU A 117 -5.21 -1.71 1.52
CA LEU A 117 -5.82 -0.91 2.59
C LEU A 117 -6.16 0.53 2.14
N HIS A 118 -5.30 1.14 1.33
CA HIS A 118 -5.57 2.45 0.75
C HIS A 118 -6.77 2.42 -0.21
N GLY A 119 -6.84 1.45 -1.12
CA GLY A 119 -7.98 1.28 -2.01
C GLY A 119 -9.27 0.97 -1.25
N GLU A 120 -9.23 0.19 -0.17
CA GLU A 120 -10.40 -0.06 0.67
C GLU A 120 -10.89 1.22 1.34
N ALA A 121 -9.96 2.06 1.83
CA ALA A 121 -10.31 3.38 2.37
C ALA A 121 -10.95 4.27 1.30
N GLN A 122 -10.40 4.30 0.08
CA GLN A 122 -10.98 5.04 -1.04
C GLN A 122 -12.38 4.56 -1.42
N ASN A 123 -12.61 3.24 -1.46
CA ASN A 123 -13.94 2.68 -1.72
C ASN A 123 -14.95 3.13 -0.66
N ARG A 124 -14.56 3.06 0.63
CA ARG A 124 -15.41 3.52 1.75
C ARG A 124 -15.69 5.02 1.67
N ASP A 125 -14.70 5.83 1.33
CA ASP A 125 -14.88 7.28 1.14
C ASP A 125 -15.79 7.59 -0.04
N GLY A 126 -15.67 6.84 -1.14
CA GLY A 126 -16.57 6.91 -2.29
C GLY A 126 -18.02 6.60 -1.92
N LEU A 127 -18.25 5.54 -1.14
CA LEU A 127 -19.57 5.21 -0.63
C LEU A 127 -20.16 6.32 0.25
N ARG A 128 -19.35 6.88 1.16
CA ARG A 128 -19.78 8.01 2.01
C ARG A 128 -20.13 9.24 1.18
N LEU A 129 -19.34 9.54 0.14
CA LEU A 129 -19.61 10.66 -0.76
C LEU A 129 -20.92 10.46 -1.51
N LEU A 130 -21.15 9.29 -2.11
CA LEU A 130 -22.40 8.97 -2.81
C LEU A 130 -23.61 9.06 -1.87
N ARG A 131 -23.53 8.50 -0.67
CA ARG A 131 -24.59 8.59 0.35
C ARG A 131 -24.91 10.04 0.71
N LYS A 132 -23.87 10.84 0.95
CA LYS A 132 -24.03 12.27 1.24
C LYS A 132 -24.73 13.01 0.11
N SER A 133 -24.35 12.74 -1.14
CA SER A 133 -24.98 13.36 -2.32
C SER A 133 -26.43 12.93 -2.53
N LEU A 134 -26.77 11.66 -2.26
CA LEU A 134 -28.15 11.17 -2.28
C LEU A 134 -29.02 11.84 -1.21
N VAL A 135 -28.49 12.01 0.00
CA VAL A 135 -29.17 12.77 1.07
C VAL A 135 -29.35 14.22 0.67
N GLN A 136 -28.32 14.86 0.12
CA GLN A 136 -28.39 16.25 -0.34
C GLN A 136 -29.46 16.42 -1.43
N HIS A 137 -29.52 15.50 -2.39
CA HIS A 137 -30.59 15.50 -3.39
C HIS A 137 -31.97 15.40 -2.75
N HIS A 138 -32.15 14.50 -1.79
CA HIS A 138 -33.43 14.36 -1.08
C HIS A 138 -33.85 15.67 -0.38
N VAL A 139 -32.90 16.35 0.26
CA VAL A 139 -33.13 17.65 0.92
C VAL A 139 -33.54 18.73 -0.10
N VAL A 140 -32.90 18.79 -1.26
CA VAL A 140 -33.14 19.83 -2.27
C VAL A 140 -34.42 19.57 -3.07
N GLU A 141 -34.65 18.33 -3.48
CA GLU A 141 -35.74 17.95 -4.40
C GLU A 141 -36.99 17.43 -3.68
N GLY A 142 -36.93 17.26 -2.35
CA GLY A 142 -38.01 16.70 -1.54
C GLY A 142 -38.30 15.22 -1.78
N ARG A 143 -37.47 14.53 -2.59
CA ARG A 143 -37.63 13.11 -2.95
C ARG A 143 -36.28 12.43 -3.20
N PRO A 144 -36.15 11.11 -2.94
CA PRO A 144 -34.93 10.38 -3.27
C PRO A 144 -34.62 10.46 -4.78
N ALA A 145 -33.34 10.36 -5.14
CA ALA A 145 -32.93 10.33 -6.53
C ALA A 145 -33.36 9.01 -7.19
N ASP A 146 -33.87 9.05 -8.42
CA ASP A 146 -34.22 7.83 -9.14
C ASP A 146 -32.95 7.07 -9.61
N ASP A 147 -31.86 7.82 -9.81
CA ASP A 147 -30.59 7.31 -10.34
C ASP A 147 -29.40 8.17 -9.84
N PRO A 148 -28.44 7.59 -9.09
CA PRO A 148 -27.26 8.30 -8.61
C PRO A 148 -26.42 8.96 -9.72
N ARG A 149 -26.48 8.45 -10.95
CA ARG A 149 -25.74 9.00 -12.11
C ARG A 149 -26.21 10.41 -12.47
N LEU A 150 -27.44 10.78 -12.12
CA LEU A 150 -27.97 12.12 -12.36
C LEU A 150 -27.34 13.17 -11.43
N LEU A 151 -26.85 12.74 -10.26
CA LEU A 151 -26.24 13.64 -9.27
C LEU A 151 -24.94 14.27 -9.77
N VAL A 152 -24.27 13.63 -10.73
CA VAL A 152 -23.01 14.13 -11.33
C VAL A 152 -23.23 15.38 -12.19
N LYS A 153 -24.44 15.55 -12.73
CA LYS A 153 -24.74 16.63 -13.67
C LYS A 153 -24.92 17.99 -13.00
N ASP A 154 -25.09 18.02 -11.69
CA ASP A 154 -25.38 19.23 -10.94
C ASP A 154 -24.49 19.33 -9.69
N ALA A 155 -23.64 20.37 -9.69
CA ALA A 155 -22.69 20.63 -8.61
C ALA A 155 -23.38 20.85 -7.24
N ARG A 156 -24.67 21.20 -7.20
CA ARG A 156 -25.43 21.39 -5.95
C ARG A 156 -25.51 20.13 -5.09
N TYR A 157 -25.35 18.95 -5.68
CA TYR A 157 -25.34 17.69 -4.93
C TYR A 157 -23.94 17.26 -4.48
N GLY A 158 -22.90 18.04 -4.80
CA GLY A 158 -21.53 17.81 -4.33
C GLY A 158 -20.86 16.55 -4.87
N LEU A 159 -21.36 15.99 -5.98
CA LEU A 159 -20.79 14.80 -6.61
C LEU A 159 -20.16 15.16 -7.96
N PRO A 160 -18.86 15.47 -8.04
CA PRO A 160 -18.23 15.90 -9.30
C PRO A 160 -18.12 14.76 -10.33
N LYS A 161 -18.01 13.52 -9.87
CA LYS A 161 -18.02 12.29 -10.68
C LYS A 161 -18.43 11.11 -9.80
N LEU A 162 -18.85 10.02 -10.44
CA LEU A 162 -19.03 8.75 -9.72
C LEU A 162 -17.67 8.25 -9.21
N PRO A 163 -17.56 7.90 -7.92
CA PRO A 163 -16.35 7.28 -7.40
C PRO A 163 -16.09 5.95 -8.10
N THR A 164 -14.83 5.69 -8.42
CA THR A 164 -14.41 4.40 -8.98
C THR A 164 -14.15 3.42 -7.84
N LEU A 165 -14.81 2.27 -7.86
CA LEU A 165 -14.45 1.13 -7.04
C LEU A 165 -13.21 0.45 -7.59
N TRP A 166 -12.40 -0.14 -6.71
CA TRP A 166 -11.29 -1.04 -7.05
C TRP A 166 -10.14 -0.40 -7.86
N ASP A 167 -9.99 0.93 -7.81
CA ASP A 167 -9.05 1.70 -8.64
C ASP A 167 -7.59 1.68 -8.14
N ALA A 168 -7.27 0.90 -7.11
CA ALA A 168 -5.88 0.78 -6.65
C ALA A 168 -5.13 -0.26 -7.50
N TRP A 169 -4.39 0.23 -8.48
CA TRP A 169 -3.57 -0.61 -9.36
C TRP A 169 -2.63 -1.52 -8.57
N GLY A 170 -2.65 -2.82 -8.87
CA GLY A 170 -1.79 -3.82 -8.24
C GLY A 170 -2.19 -4.23 -6.82
N ALA A 171 -3.28 -3.70 -6.26
CA ALA A 171 -3.77 -4.05 -4.93
C ALA A 171 -4.38 -5.46 -4.83
N GLY A 172 -4.70 -6.09 -5.97
CA GLY A 172 -5.27 -7.43 -6.00
C GLY A 172 -6.75 -7.48 -5.60
N PHE A 173 -7.51 -6.41 -5.87
CA PHE A 173 -8.97 -6.43 -5.68
C PHE A 173 -9.63 -7.53 -6.53
N PRO A 174 -10.76 -8.09 -6.07
CA PRO A 174 -11.44 -9.20 -6.74
C PRO A 174 -12.11 -8.79 -8.06
N HIS A 175 -12.34 -7.49 -8.26
CA HIS A 175 -13.07 -6.94 -9.39
C HIS A 175 -12.22 -5.90 -10.14
N PRO A 176 -12.43 -5.74 -11.47
CA PRO A 176 -11.81 -4.67 -12.22
C PRO A 176 -12.34 -3.29 -11.78
N PRO A 177 -11.58 -2.20 -11.96
CA PRO A 177 -12.04 -0.86 -11.62
C PRO A 177 -13.37 -0.52 -12.31
N SER A 178 -14.33 0.01 -11.55
CA SER A 178 -15.65 0.38 -12.09
C SER A 178 -16.27 1.57 -11.37
N SER A 179 -16.87 2.49 -12.12
CA SER A 179 -17.73 3.56 -11.58
C SER A 179 -19.21 3.29 -11.89
N ASP A 180 -19.54 2.09 -12.37
CA ASP A 180 -20.90 1.75 -12.77
C ASP A 180 -21.84 1.67 -11.57
N VAL A 181 -23.10 2.02 -11.83
CA VAL A 181 -24.21 1.89 -10.88
C VAL A 181 -25.25 0.93 -11.46
N THR A 182 -25.54 -0.14 -10.73
CA THR A 182 -26.66 -1.04 -10.99
C THR A 182 -27.88 -0.56 -10.20
N ILE A 183 -29.03 -0.42 -10.85
CA ILE A 183 -30.28 -0.06 -10.20
C ILE A 183 -31.12 -1.32 -10.01
N ARG A 184 -31.57 -1.60 -8.78
CA ARG A 184 -32.38 -2.78 -8.44
C ARG A 184 -33.68 -2.39 -7.75
N TYR A 185 -34.65 -3.31 -7.71
CA TYR A 185 -35.94 -3.13 -7.03
C TYR A 185 -36.00 -3.80 -5.64
N LYS A 186 -34.90 -4.43 -5.20
CA LYS A 186 -34.69 -4.99 -3.86
C LYS A 186 -33.17 -5.21 -3.66
N VAL A 187 -32.76 -5.49 -2.43
CA VAL A 187 -31.35 -5.82 -2.11
C VAL A 187 -31.04 -7.23 -2.60
N GLU A 188 -30.01 -7.37 -3.44
CA GLU A 188 -29.52 -8.65 -3.97
C GLU A 188 -28.00 -8.56 -4.16
N PHE A 189 -27.31 -9.66 -3.91
CA PHE A 189 -25.85 -9.73 -4.01
C PHE A 189 -25.47 -10.71 -5.13
N GLU A 190 -25.02 -10.17 -6.25
CA GLU A 190 -24.59 -10.94 -7.44
C GLU A 190 -23.07 -10.88 -7.64
N ASP A 191 -22.34 -10.22 -6.75
CA ASP A 191 -20.88 -10.05 -6.82
C ASP A 191 -20.44 -9.36 -8.12
N THR A 192 -21.18 -8.33 -8.54
CA THR A 192 -20.89 -7.61 -9.78
C THR A 192 -19.67 -6.70 -9.71
N GLY A 193 -19.19 -6.38 -8.50
CA GLY A 193 -18.12 -5.42 -8.27
C GLY A 193 -18.55 -3.97 -8.51
N LYS A 194 -19.85 -3.66 -8.51
CA LYS A 194 -20.39 -2.33 -8.85
C LYS A 194 -21.05 -1.68 -7.65
N TRP A 195 -21.29 -0.37 -7.75
CA TRP A 195 -22.25 0.29 -6.89
C TRP A 195 -23.63 -0.25 -7.19
N THR A 196 -24.42 -0.59 -6.17
CA THR A 196 -25.82 -0.94 -6.35
C THR A 196 -26.71 -0.01 -5.57
N TYR A 197 -27.69 0.55 -6.28
CA TYR A 197 -28.70 1.44 -5.73
C TYR A 197 -30.08 0.78 -5.82
N VAL A 198 -30.79 0.74 -4.69
CA VAL A 198 -32.17 0.25 -4.64
C VAL A 198 -33.10 1.41 -4.99
N SER A 199 -33.84 1.24 -6.07
CA SER A 199 -34.76 2.25 -6.61
C SER A 199 -35.73 2.77 -5.52
N PRO A 200 -36.08 4.06 -5.53
CA PRO A 200 -37.08 4.61 -4.61
C PRO A 200 -38.47 3.98 -4.76
N THR A 201 -38.76 3.34 -5.91
CA THR A 201 -40.03 2.64 -6.14
C THR A 201 -40.05 1.23 -5.53
N ALA A 202 -38.95 0.77 -4.94
CA ALA A 202 -38.91 -0.47 -4.18
C ALA A 202 -39.74 -0.36 -2.89
N LYS A 203 -40.39 -1.44 -2.47
CA LYS A 203 -41.15 -1.46 -1.20
C LYS A 203 -40.23 -1.55 0.02
N GLU A 204 -39.13 -2.28 -0.11
CA GLU A 204 -38.18 -2.55 0.96
C GLU A 204 -36.81 -1.97 0.56
N SER A 205 -36.11 -1.39 1.54
CA SER A 205 -34.76 -0.83 1.36
C SER A 205 -34.66 0.25 0.27
N ALA A 206 -35.75 0.94 -0.04
CA ALA A 206 -35.78 2.04 -1.01
C ALA A 206 -34.68 3.07 -0.69
N GLY A 207 -33.89 3.42 -1.70
CA GLY A 207 -32.77 4.36 -1.55
C GLY A 207 -31.51 3.78 -0.90
N ALA A 208 -31.47 2.47 -0.59
CA ALA A 208 -30.25 1.84 -0.14
C ALA A 208 -29.16 1.89 -1.22
N LEU A 209 -27.93 2.16 -0.80
CA LEU A 209 -26.74 2.15 -1.64
C LEU A 209 -25.70 1.27 -0.97
N TYR A 210 -25.17 0.28 -1.68
CA TYR A 210 -24.17 -0.67 -1.19
C TYR A 210 -23.19 -1.05 -2.30
N VAL A 211 -22.11 -1.74 -1.92
CA VAL A 211 -21.16 -2.36 -2.86
C VAL A 211 -21.61 -3.79 -3.12
N ASP A 212 -21.94 -4.13 -4.37
CA ASP A 212 -22.34 -5.48 -4.75
C ASP A 212 -21.09 -6.36 -4.96
N CYS A 213 -20.50 -6.81 -3.85
CA CYS A 213 -19.28 -7.63 -3.83
C CYS A 213 -19.32 -8.59 -2.65
N THR A 214 -19.30 -9.90 -2.91
CA THR A 214 -19.40 -10.94 -1.87
C THR A 214 -18.08 -11.19 -1.13
N HIS A 215 -17.00 -10.55 -1.55
CA HIS A 215 -15.68 -10.65 -0.92
C HIS A 215 -15.64 -9.82 0.38
N THR A 216 -14.66 -10.13 1.23
CA THR A 216 -14.40 -9.36 2.44
C THR A 216 -13.32 -8.31 2.22
N ASP A 217 -13.35 -7.26 3.02
CA ASP A 217 -12.23 -6.35 3.19
C ASP A 217 -11.12 -6.98 4.06
N SER A 218 -10.04 -6.22 4.26
CA SER A 218 -8.84 -6.62 5.00
C SER A 218 -9.08 -6.99 6.47
N ILE A 219 -10.21 -6.59 7.06
CA ILE A 219 -10.59 -6.93 8.44
C ILE A 219 -11.68 -8.01 8.50
N GLY A 220 -12.07 -8.59 7.36
CA GLY A 220 -13.04 -9.67 7.27
C GLY A 220 -14.50 -9.21 7.16
N THR A 221 -14.75 -7.93 6.93
CA THR A 221 -16.11 -7.41 6.73
C THR A 221 -16.52 -7.59 5.27
N ALA A 222 -17.66 -8.23 5.02
CA ALA A 222 -18.18 -8.37 3.66
C ALA A 222 -18.45 -7.00 3.03
N TRP A 223 -18.06 -6.78 1.77
CA TRP A 223 -18.28 -5.51 1.09
C TRP A 223 -19.76 -5.14 0.96
N THR A 224 -20.63 -6.14 0.85
CA THR A 224 -22.09 -5.99 0.86
C THR A 224 -22.65 -5.43 2.17
N ALA A 225 -21.92 -5.52 3.28
CA ALA A 225 -22.36 -5.01 4.58
C ALA A 225 -22.18 -3.49 4.72
N TYR A 226 -21.43 -2.86 3.81
CA TYR A 226 -21.17 -1.42 3.85
C TYR A 226 -22.31 -0.57 3.33
#